data_AF-A0A9D8A5R7-F1
#
_entry.id   AF-A0A9D8A5R7-F1
#
_cell.length_a   1.000
_cell.length_b   1.000
_cell.length_c   1.000
_cell.angle_alpha   90.00
_cell.angle_beta   90.00
_cell.angle_gamma   90.00
#
_symmetry.space_group_name_H-M   'P 1'
#
loop_
_entity.id
_entity.type
_entity.pdbx_description
1 polymer ?
#
loop_
_entity_poly.entity_id
_entity_poly.type
_entity_poly.pdbx_seq_one_letter_code
_entity_poly.pdbx_strand_id
1 'polypeptide(L)'
;MNDLILYGEDLAENPTARIPICLVLDTSGSMAGAPIEELNKGVRLFMEALLEDEMTRFSADVSIVTFGHTVKKELKFGSIEEQEIPSFHSGGLTPLGEAMLTSVELLDNRKKEYQKVGVDYFQPWLVLMSDGAPTDLEETGKAIKKISKLCNDKKLTLFPIGIGNRADMNKLSQFGKDAMKLDGLKFKEFFEWLCQSVSVVSQSAPG
;
A
#
# COMPACT_ATOMS: atom_id res chain seq x y z
N MET A 1 1.62 -13.10 -23.62
CA MET A 1 1.54 -12.00 -24.61
C MET A 1 0.12 -11.40 -24.68
N ASN A 2 -0.85 -11.89 -23.90
CA ASN A 2 -2.24 -11.41 -23.90
C ASN A 2 -2.58 -10.44 -22.75
N ASP A 3 -1.97 -10.56 -21.57
CA ASP A 3 -2.36 -9.73 -20.42
C ASP A 3 -2.10 -8.24 -20.65
N LEU A 4 -0.97 -7.87 -21.26
CA LEU A 4 -0.64 -6.45 -21.52
C LEU A 4 -1.57 -5.78 -22.53
N ILE A 5 -2.16 -6.54 -23.45
CA ILE A 5 -3.07 -6.01 -24.48
C ILE A 5 -4.45 -5.82 -23.85
N LEU A 6 -4.93 -6.81 -23.09
CA LEU A 6 -6.21 -6.74 -22.38
C LEU A 6 -6.22 -5.60 -21.35
N TYR A 7 -5.14 -5.43 -20.57
CA TYR A 7 -5.00 -4.31 -19.63
C TYR A 7 -4.81 -2.97 -20.36
N GLY A 8 -4.18 -2.95 -21.54
CA GLY A 8 -4.06 -1.74 -22.36
C GLY A 8 -5.41 -1.27 -22.89
N GLU A 9 -6.31 -2.20 -23.23
CA GLU A 9 -7.69 -1.93 -23.63
C GLU A 9 -8.53 -1.46 -22.42
N ASP A 10 -8.43 -2.14 -21.27
CA ASP A 10 -9.13 -1.76 -20.03
C ASP A 10 -8.71 -0.36 -19.52
N LEU A 11 -7.43 0.01 -19.66
CA LEU A 11 -6.91 1.34 -19.36
C LEU A 11 -7.33 2.41 -20.39
N ALA A 12 -7.65 2.02 -21.63
CA ALA A 12 -8.12 2.92 -22.68
C ALA A 12 -9.64 3.16 -22.61
N GLU A 13 -10.41 2.19 -22.12
CA GLU A 13 -11.87 2.27 -21.99
C GLU A 13 -12.33 3.02 -20.73
N ASN A 14 -11.47 3.11 -19.70
CA ASN A 14 -11.76 3.85 -18.48
C ASN A 14 -10.88 5.12 -18.33
N PRO A 15 -11.38 6.31 -18.71
CA PRO A 15 -10.62 7.57 -18.67
C PRO A 15 -10.40 8.10 -17.24
N THR A 16 -10.75 7.33 -16.21
CA THR A 16 -10.58 7.72 -14.81
C THR A 16 -9.12 7.63 -14.41
N ALA A 17 -8.57 8.73 -13.88
CA ALA A 17 -7.21 8.74 -13.37
C ALA A 17 -7.00 7.62 -12.33
N ARG A 18 -5.91 6.86 -12.45
CA ARG A 18 -5.66 5.67 -11.61
C ARG A 18 -4.99 6.03 -10.28
N ILE A 19 -5.23 5.24 -9.25
CA ILE A 19 -4.58 5.34 -7.93
C ILE A 19 -3.77 4.06 -7.72
N PRO A 20 -2.44 4.08 -7.92
CA PRO A 20 -1.61 2.93 -7.61
C PRO A 20 -1.40 2.80 -6.09
N ILE A 21 -1.81 1.66 -5.53
CA ILE A 21 -1.76 1.34 -4.11
C ILE A 21 -0.89 0.09 -3.90
N CYS A 22 0.11 0.17 -3.03
CA CYS A 22 0.92 -0.97 -2.64
C CYS A 22 0.74 -1.26 -1.14
N LEU A 23 0.19 -2.44 -0.83
CA LEU A 23 0.12 -2.97 0.52
C LEU A 23 1.43 -3.69 0.86
N VAL A 24 2.08 -3.28 1.94
CA VAL A 24 3.33 -3.86 2.45
C VAL A 24 3.01 -4.54 3.78
N LEU A 25 2.96 -5.86 3.77
CA LEU A 25 2.36 -6.65 4.83
C LEU A 25 3.42 -7.46 5.58
N ASP A 26 3.50 -7.25 6.89
CA ASP A 26 4.38 -8.01 7.76
C ASP A 26 3.80 -9.39 8.03
N THR A 27 4.54 -10.41 7.63
CA THR A 27 4.25 -11.81 7.89
C THR A 27 5.43 -12.46 8.62
N SER A 28 6.21 -11.68 9.38
CA SER A 28 7.34 -12.18 10.17
C SER A 28 6.89 -13.02 11.38
N GLY A 29 7.83 -13.68 12.05
CA GLY A 29 7.53 -14.56 13.18
C GLY A 29 6.87 -13.86 14.38
N SER A 30 7.08 -12.56 14.57
CA SER A 30 6.45 -11.79 15.67
C SER A 30 4.94 -11.58 15.46
N MET A 31 4.48 -11.74 14.22
CA MET A 31 3.06 -11.65 13.84
C MET A 31 2.25 -12.90 14.23
N ALA A 32 2.88 -13.94 14.76
CA ALA A 32 2.20 -15.20 15.08
C ALA A 32 1.06 -15.04 16.10
N GLY A 33 -0.05 -15.75 15.85
CA GLY A 33 -1.26 -15.72 16.68
C GLY A 33 -2.22 -14.61 16.28
N ALA A 34 -2.72 -13.85 17.26
CA ALA A 34 -3.70 -12.78 17.01
C ALA A 34 -3.26 -11.72 15.97
N PRO A 35 -1.99 -11.28 15.90
CA PRO A 35 -1.59 -10.23 14.95
C PRO A 35 -1.77 -10.61 13.47
N ILE A 36 -1.42 -11.84 13.06
CA ILE A 36 -1.61 -12.27 11.65
C ILE A 36 -3.09 -12.44 11.31
N GLU A 37 -3.94 -12.83 12.27
CA GLU A 37 -5.40 -12.86 12.09
C GLU A 37 -5.96 -11.44 11.92
N GLU A 38 -5.48 -10.50 12.74
CA GLU A 38 -5.81 -9.08 12.67
C GLU A 38 -5.40 -8.49 11.31
N LEU A 39 -4.19 -8.78 10.84
CA LEU A 39 -3.69 -8.39 9.51
C LEU A 39 -4.60 -8.91 8.39
N ASN A 40 -4.89 -10.21 8.37
CA ASN A 40 -5.75 -10.82 7.36
C ASN A 40 -7.15 -10.17 7.34
N LYS A 41 -7.72 -9.90 8.52
CA LYS A 41 -8.99 -9.18 8.64
C LYS A 41 -8.87 -7.74 8.12
N GLY A 42 -7.80 -7.05 8.48
CA GLY A 42 -7.54 -5.67 8.07
C GLY A 42 -7.40 -5.53 6.55
N VAL A 43 -6.69 -6.44 5.89
CA VAL A 43 -6.56 -6.46 4.42
C VAL A 43 -7.91 -6.71 3.75
N ARG A 44 -8.73 -7.64 4.26
CA ARG A 44 -10.09 -7.85 3.71
C ARG A 44 -10.95 -6.60 3.82
N LEU A 45 -10.99 -5.98 5.01
CA LEU A 45 -11.75 -4.74 5.23
C LEU A 45 -11.24 -3.58 4.38
N PHE A 46 -9.91 -3.50 4.17
CA PHE A 46 -9.29 -2.51 3.28
C PHE A 46 -9.82 -2.67 1.85
N MET A 47 -9.81 -3.89 1.33
CA MET A 47 -10.21 -4.18 -0.04
C MET A 47 -11.73 -4.01 -0.23
N GLU A 48 -12.53 -4.44 0.74
CA GLU A 48 -13.98 -4.20 0.77
C GLU A 48 -14.30 -2.71 0.73
N ALA A 49 -13.60 -1.88 1.50
CA ALA A 49 -13.83 -0.44 1.51
C ALA A 49 -13.50 0.25 0.18
N LEU A 50 -12.43 -0.19 -0.50
CA LEU A 50 -12.13 0.28 -1.86
C LEU A 50 -13.17 -0.16 -2.89
N LEU A 51 -13.76 -1.34 -2.73
CA LEU A 51 -14.85 -1.81 -3.58
C LEU A 51 -16.18 -1.09 -3.31
N GLU A 52 -16.43 -0.62 -2.09
CA GLU A 52 -17.66 0.09 -1.74
C GLU A 52 -17.72 1.53 -2.29
N ASP A 53 -16.57 2.19 -2.46
CA ASP A 53 -16.49 3.57 -2.96
C ASP A 53 -16.44 3.62 -4.49
N GLU A 54 -17.39 4.35 -5.10
CA GLU A 54 -17.57 4.37 -6.56
C GLU A 54 -16.34 4.88 -7.32
N MET A 55 -15.57 5.80 -6.75
CA MET A 55 -14.38 6.35 -7.39
C MET A 55 -13.21 5.35 -7.32
N THR A 56 -12.92 4.85 -6.13
CA THR A 56 -11.77 3.97 -5.89
C THR A 56 -11.99 2.58 -6.47
N ARG A 57 -13.22 2.07 -6.56
CA ARG A 57 -13.53 0.82 -7.28
C ARG A 57 -12.96 0.80 -8.70
N PHE A 58 -13.12 1.90 -9.43
CA PHE A 58 -12.69 1.98 -10.84
C PHE A 58 -11.29 2.58 -11.03
N SER A 59 -10.75 3.28 -10.04
CA SER A 59 -9.44 3.93 -10.15
C SER A 59 -8.32 3.19 -9.42
N ALA A 60 -8.61 2.40 -8.39
CA ALA A 60 -7.59 1.72 -7.60
C ALA A 60 -6.93 0.57 -8.37
N ASP A 61 -5.60 0.60 -8.40
CA ASP A 61 -4.76 -0.46 -8.93
C ASP A 61 -3.88 -0.95 -7.78
N VAL A 62 -4.12 -2.17 -7.31
CA VAL A 62 -3.60 -2.65 -6.02
C VAL A 62 -2.53 -3.71 -6.23
N SER A 63 -1.43 -3.62 -5.49
CA SER A 63 -0.44 -4.68 -5.36
C SER A 63 -0.22 -5.05 -3.89
N ILE A 64 0.20 -6.28 -3.65
CA ILE A 64 0.53 -6.79 -2.31
C ILE A 64 1.96 -7.31 -2.28
N VAL A 65 2.74 -6.76 -1.37
CA VAL A 65 4.08 -7.21 -1.00
C VAL A 65 4.06 -7.73 0.43
N THR A 66 4.52 -8.96 0.65
CA THR A 66 4.71 -9.52 2.00
C THR A 66 6.17 -9.58 2.36
N PHE A 67 6.47 -9.54 3.66
CA PHE A 67 7.81 -9.74 4.19
C PHE A 67 7.77 -10.51 5.51
N GLY A 68 8.65 -11.49 5.65
CA GLY A 68 8.65 -12.40 6.81
C GLY A 68 9.74 -13.46 6.71
N HIS A 69 10.13 -13.85 5.51
CA HIS A 69 11.36 -14.63 5.31
C HIS A 69 12.22 -13.94 4.26
N THR A 70 11.56 -13.65 3.16
CA THR A 70 12.05 -12.85 2.04
C THR A 70 10.94 -11.87 1.69
N VAL A 71 11.27 -10.81 0.95
CA VAL A 71 10.25 -9.97 0.32
C VAL A 71 9.62 -10.74 -0.83
N LYS A 72 8.28 -10.81 -0.86
CA LYS A 72 7.52 -11.48 -1.92
C LYS A 72 6.47 -10.54 -2.48
N LYS A 73 6.27 -10.59 -3.79
CA LYS A 73 5.23 -9.86 -4.50
C LYS A 73 4.03 -10.80 -4.66
N GLU A 74 3.20 -10.90 -3.62
CA GLU A 74 2.07 -11.83 -3.58
C GLU A 74 1.04 -11.50 -4.66
N LEU A 75 0.69 -10.22 -4.81
CA LEU A 75 -0.17 -9.75 -5.89
C LEU A 75 0.52 -8.64 -6.67
N LYS A 76 0.45 -8.75 -8.00
CA LYS A 76 0.86 -7.66 -8.90
C LYS A 76 -0.27 -6.64 -8.98
N PHE A 77 0.08 -5.43 -9.39
CA PHE A 77 -0.89 -4.38 -9.70
C PHE A 77 -1.94 -4.87 -10.72
N GLY A 78 -3.20 -4.89 -10.28
CA GLY A 78 -4.39 -5.08 -11.10
C GLY A 78 -5.60 -4.38 -10.47
N SER A 79 -6.71 -4.37 -11.23
CA SER A 79 -8.00 -3.88 -10.74
C SER A 79 -8.44 -4.68 -9.52
N ILE A 80 -8.96 -3.99 -8.52
CA ILE A 80 -9.40 -4.63 -7.28
C ILE A 80 -10.52 -5.65 -7.50
N GLU A 81 -11.39 -5.46 -8.50
CA GLU A 81 -12.50 -6.37 -8.81
C GLU A 81 -12.02 -7.74 -9.32
N GLU A 82 -10.80 -7.81 -9.84
CA GLU A 82 -10.21 -9.01 -10.43
C GLU A 82 -9.28 -9.76 -9.46
N GLN A 83 -9.09 -9.23 -8.24
CA GLN A 83 -8.09 -9.73 -7.31
C GLN A 83 -8.68 -10.63 -6.23
N GLU A 84 -8.18 -11.86 -6.18
CA GLU A 84 -8.39 -12.76 -5.03
C GLU A 84 -7.31 -12.50 -3.96
N ILE A 85 -7.75 -12.13 -2.76
CA ILE A 85 -6.84 -11.84 -1.64
C ILE A 85 -6.36 -13.17 -1.03
N PRO A 86 -5.04 -13.45 -1.03
CA PRO A 86 -4.52 -14.65 -0.38
C PRO A 86 -4.62 -14.56 1.15
N SER A 87 -4.62 -15.70 1.81
CA SER A 87 -4.43 -15.75 3.26
C SER A 87 -2.95 -15.70 3.61
N PHE A 88 -2.59 -14.89 4.61
CA PHE A 88 -1.22 -14.68 5.04
C PHE A 88 -0.89 -15.51 6.29
N HIS A 89 0.34 -16.00 6.36
CA HIS A 89 0.85 -16.81 7.46
C HIS A 89 2.17 -16.23 7.98
N SER A 90 2.32 -16.16 9.30
CA SER A 90 3.52 -15.63 9.96
C SER A 90 4.68 -16.63 9.93
N GLY A 91 5.89 -16.14 9.72
CA GLY A 91 7.12 -16.89 9.89
C GLY A 91 8.34 -16.06 9.53
N GLY A 92 9.49 -16.38 10.16
CA GLY A 92 10.82 -15.87 9.81
C GLY A 92 11.20 -14.50 10.40
N LEU A 93 12.09 -13.79 9.70
CA LEU A 93 12.67 -12.48 10.04
C LEU A 93 11.85 -11.31 9.48
N THR A 94 12.30 -10.08 9.70
CA THR A 94 11.51 -8.88 9.38
C THR A 94 12.32 -7.94 8.46
N PRO A 95 12.48 -8.27 7.17
CA PRO A 95 13.22 -7.44 6.20
C PRO A 95 12.38 -6.24 5.74
N LEU A 96 12.07 -5.34 6.68
CA LEU A 96 11.16 -4.21 6.51
C LEU A 96 11.74 -3.17 5.54
N GLY A 97 13.03 -2.85 5.66
CA GLY A 97 13.69 -1.88 4.79
C GLY A 97 13.68 -2.31 3.33
N GLU A 98 14.03 -3.58 3.07
CA GLU A 98 13.98 -4.19 1.75
C GLU A 98 12.55 -4.17 1.18
N ALA A 99 11.55 -4.54 1.99
CA ALA A 99 10.14 -4.57 1.58
C ALA A 99 9.65 -3.17 1.19
N MET A 100 9.97 -2.16 2.00
CA MET A 100 9.59 -0.78 1.76
C MET A 100 10.25 -0.19 0.50
N LEU A 101 11.54 -0.47 0.28
CA LEU A 101 12.26 -0.03 -0.92
C LEU A 101 11.71 -0.70 -2.19
N THR A 102 11.45 -2.02 -2.13
CA THR A 102 10.86 -2.80 -3.22
C THR A 102 9.48 -2.26 -3.60
N SER A 103 8.66 -1.93 -2.60
CA SER A 103 7.31 -1.43 -2.81
C SER A 103 7.28 -0.05 -3.45
N VAL A 104 8.21 0.83 -3.08
CA VAL A 104 8.39 2.13 -3.76
C VAL A 104 8.82 1.95 -5.21
N GLU A 105 9.72 1.01 -5.50
CA GLU A 105 10.13 0.72 -6.87
C GLU A 105 8.97 0.19 -7.71
N LEU A 106 8.13 -0.68 -7.15
CA LEU A 106 6.91 -1.16 -7.81
C LEU A 106 5.97 0.00 -8.17
N LEU A 107 5.70 0.90 -7.22
CA LEU A 107 4.88 2.10 -7.46
C LEU A 107 5.49 3.00 -8.55
N ASP A 108 6.80 3.23 -8.52
CA ASP A 108 7.49 4.01 -9.55
C ASP A 108 7.41 3.38 -10.94
N ASN A 109 7.49 2.05 -11.03
CA ASN A 109 7.35 1.34 -12.30
C ASN A 109 5.91 1.40 -12.83
N ARG A 110 4.91 1.21 -11.97
CA ARG A 110 3.49 1.30 -12.35
C ARG A 110 3.11 2.71 -12.84
N LYS A 111 3.60 3.77 -12.20
CA LYS A 111 3.44 5.15 -12.71
C LYS A 111 4.02 5.35 -14.11
N LYS A 112 5.21 4.78 -14.39
CA LYS A 112 5.81 4.85 -15.73
C LYS A 112 4.99 4.08 -16.76
N GLU A 113 4.34 2.98 -16.36
CA GLU A 113 3.42 2.25 -17.23
C GLU A 113 2.23 3.13 -17.63
N TYR A 114 1.57 3.79 -16.67
CA TYR A 114 0.49 4.74 -16.96
C TYR A 114 0.93 5.86 -17.91
N GLN A 115 2.09 6.48 -17.66
CA GLN A 115 2.62 7.56 -18.50
C GLN A 115 2.86 7.13 -19.94
N LYS A 116 3.33 5.89 -20.16
CA LYS A 116 3.60 5.36 -21.50
C LYS A 116 2.32 5.20 -22.33
N VAL A 117 1.20 4.90 -21.68
CA VAL A 117 -0.10 4.70 -22.33
C VAL A 117 -1.01 5.93 -22.26
N GLY A 118 -0.53 7.05 -21.70
CA GLY A 118 -1.27 8.31 -21.64
C GLY A 118 -2.39 8.33 -20.60
N VAL A 119 -2.29 7.52 -19.55
CA VAL A 119 -3.27 7.46 -18.45
C VAL A 119 -2.80 8.37 -17.30
N ASP A 120 -3.69 9.26 -16.88
CA ASP A 120 -3.47 10.08 -15.69
C ASP A 120 -3.51 9.23 -14.41
N TYR A 121 -2.81 9.69 -13.38
CA TYR A 121 -2.80 9.00 -12.10
C TYR A 121 -2.67 9.97 -10.94
N PHE A 122 -3.29 9.61 -9.83
CA PHE A 122 -3.18 10.31 -8.55
C PHE A 122 -1.90 9.91 -7.80
N GLN A 123 -1.57 10.66 -6.76
CA GLN A 123 -0.41 10.38 -5.92
C GLN A 123 -0.46 8.92 -5.39
N PRO A 124 0.61 8.12 -5.56
CA PRO A 124 0.65 6.72 -5.14
C PRO A 124 0.50 6.56 -3.62
N TRP A 125 -0.10 5.46 -3.21
CA TRP A 125 -0.23 5.10 -1.79
C TRP A 125 0.66 3.91 -1.44
N LEU A 126 1.32 4.02 -0.29
CA LEU A 126 2.09 2.94 0.33
C LEU A 126 1.48 2.66 1.71
N VAL A 127 0.91 1.48 1.89
CA VAL A 127 0.23 1.10 3.14
C VAL A 127 1.07 0.03 3.82
N LEU A 128 1.76 0.39 4.90
CA LEU A 128 2.55 -0.54 5.69
C LEU A 128 1.68 -1.09 6.83
N MET A 129 1.59 -2.41 6.97
CA MET A 129 0.92 -3.07 8.10
C MET A 129 1.93 -3.98 8.81
N SER A 130 2.39 -3.60 10.00
CA SER A 130 3.49 -4.28 10.71
C SER A 130 3.42 -4.05 12.23
N ASP A 131 4.09 -4.91 13.01
CA ASP A 131 4.34 -4.67 14.43
C ASP A 131 5.66 -3.90 14.70
N GLY A 132 6.42 -3.56 13.65
CA GLY A 132 7.50 -2.56 13.70
C GLY A 132 8.86 -3.05 14.20
N ALA A 133 9.19 -4.35 14.09
CA ALA A 133 10.47 -4.89 14.56
C ALA A 133 11.45 -5.28 13.42
N PRO A 134 12.08 -4.33 12.70
CA PRO A 134 12.96 -4.65 11.57
C PRO A 134 14.22 -5.41 11.97
N THR A 135 14.65 -6.33 11.11
CA THR A 135 15.92 -7.07 11.26
C THR A 135 17.01 -6.58 10.31
N ASP A 136 16.67 -5.75 9.33
CA ASP A 136 17.53 -5.19 8.28
C ASP A 136 17.78 -3.68 8.50
N LEU A 137 18.53 -3.34 9.55
CA LEU A 137 18.63 -1.95 10.03
C LEU A 137 19.27 -0.98 9.01
N GLU A 138 20.22 -1.45 8.20
CA GLU A 138 20.86 -0.60 7.18
C GLU A 138 19.86 -0.24 6.07
N GLU A 139 19.16 -1.25 5.53
CA GLU A 139 18.11 -1.12 4.53
C GLU A 139 16.95 -0.27 5.06
N THR A 140 16.57 -0.48 6.32
CA THR A 140 15.54 0.31 7.01
C THR A 140 15.93 1.78 7.07
N GLY A 141 17.19 2.09 7.40
CA GLY A 141 17.71 3.47 7.38
C GLY A 141 17.68 4.11 5.99
N LYS A 142 17.96 3.34 4.93
CA LYS A 142 17.84 3.80 3.52
C LYS A 142 16.37 4.05 3.16
N ALA A 143 15.48 3.13 3.55
CA ALA A 143 14.04 3.21 3.30
C ALA A 143 13.41 4.44 3.96
N ILE A 144 13.71 4.68 5.25
CA ILE A 144 13.28 5.86 5.99
C ILE A 144 13.66 7.14 5.26
N LYS A 145 14.94 7.31 4.89
CA LYS A 145 15.40 8.52 4.18
C LYS A 145 14.67 8.73 2.86
N LYS A 146 14.52 7.67 2.06
CA LYS A 146 13.87 7.74 0.74
C LYS A 146 12.38 8.08 0.88
N ILE A 147 11.66 7.37 1.74
CA ILE A 147 10.20 7.46 1.87
C ILE A 147 9.80 8.77 2.55
N SER A 148 10.49 9.19 3.61
CA SER A 148 10.25 10.49 4.23
C SER A 148 10.45 11.63 3.23
N LYS A 149 11.48 11.54 2.37
CA LYS A 149 11.67 12.52 1.29
C LYS A 149 10.51 12.51 0.28
N LEU A 150 10.07 11.34 -0.19
CA LEU A 150 8.94 11.25 -1.12
C LEU A 150 7.64 11.78 -0.53
N CYS A 151 7.40 11.53 0.76
CA CYS A 151 6.24 12.06 1.47
C CYS A 151 6.30 13.59 1.60
N ASN A 152 7.46 14.14 1.98
CA ASN A 152 7.67 15.58 2.11
C ASN A 152 7.55 16.31 0.77
N ASP A 153 8.05 15.69 -0.31
CA ASP A 153 7.97 16.20 -1.67
C ASP A 153 6.57 16.01 -2.29
N LYS A 154 5.58 15.47 -1.55
CA LYS A 154 4.21 15.16 -2.01
C LYS A 154 4.20 14.26 -3.25
N LYS A 155 5.07 13.24 -3.27
CA LYS A 155 5.17 12.25 -4.35
C LYS A 155 4.67 10.86 -3.96
N LEU A 156 4.40 10.66 -2.67
CA LEU A 156 3.96 9.40 -2.08
C LEU A 156 3.13 9.70 -0.82
N THR A 157 2.00 9.03 -0.67
CA THR A 157 1.25 9.02 0.59
C THR A 157 1.55 7.73 1.32
N LEU A 158 2.15 7.82 2.50
CA LEU A 158 2.42 6.67 3.37
C LEU A 158 1.34 6.54 4.45
N PHE A 159 0.91 5.31 4.68
CA PHE A 159 0.03 4.92 5.78
C PHE A 159 0.71 3.83 6.62
N PRO A 160 1.41 4.19 7.71
CA PRO A 160 1.96 3.22 8.63
C PRO A 160 0.87 2.77 9.61
N ILE A 161 0.58 1.46 9.62
CA ILE A 161 -0.44 0.82 10.44
C ILE A 161 0.24 -0.21 11.34
N GLY A 162 0.13 0.01 12.65
CA GLY A 162 0.59 -0.88 13.69
C GLY A 162 -0.37 -2.03 13.93
N ILE A 163 0.14 -3.26 13.93
CA ILE A 163 -0.64 -4.49 14.13
C ILE A 163 -0.39 -5.07 15.51
N GLY A 164 -1.47 -5.39 16.23
CA GLY A 164 -1.41 -5.95 17.56
C GLY A 164 -0.95 -4.97 18.63
N ASN A 165 -1.09 -5.40 19.88
CA ASN A 165 -0.85 -4.53 21.04
C ASN A 165 0.61 -4.15 21.28
N ARG A 166 1.54 -4.92 20.69
CA ARG A 166 3.00 -4.74 20.85
C ARG A 166 3.65 -3.98 19.70
N ALA A 167 2.86 -3.44 18.77
CA ALA A 167 3.37 -2.67 17.65
C ALA A 167 4.26 -1.49 18.11
N ASP A 168 5.47 -1.39 17.57
CA ASP A 168 6.39 -0.29 17.82
C ASP A 168 6.01 0.92 16.94
N MET A 169 5.02 1.67 17.41
CA MET A 169 4.49 2.85 16.72
C MET A 169 5.56 3.91 16.46
N ASN A 170 6.54 4.02 17.37
CA ASN A 170 7.63 4.98 17.23
C ASN A 170 8.50 4.64 16.02
N LYS A 171 8.87 3.35 15.85
CA LYS A 171 9.63 2.91 14.68
C LYS A 171 8.85 3.06 13.38
N LEU A 172 7.57 2.67 13.37
CA LEU A 172 6.72 2.83 12.18
C LEU A 172 6.58 4.31 11.78
N SER A 173 6.57 5.22 12.75
CA SER A 173 6.44 6.66 12.48
C SER A 173 7.72 7.29 11.91
N GLN A 174 8.89 6.61 11.99
CA GLN A 174 10.15 7.13 11.46
C GLN A 174 10.13 7.35 9.94
N PHE A 175 9.23 6.68 9.23
CA PHE A 175 9.04 6.83 7.79
C PHE A 175 8.34 8.14 7.38
N GLY A 176 8.09 9.06 8.33
CA GLY A 176 7.68 10.43 8.07
C GLY A 176 6.18 10.69 8.17
N LYS A 177 5.41 9.75 8.73
CA LYS A 177 3.98 9.87 9.02
C LYS A 177 3.67 9.17 10.34
N ASP A 178 2.76 9.74 11.12
CA ASP A 178 2.35 9.14 12.38
C ASP A 178 1.67 7.79 12.14
N ALA A 179 2.12 6.76 12.84
CA ALA A 179 1.56 5.44 12.75
C ALA A 179 0.23 5.33 13.51
N MET A 180 -0.70 4.56 12.96
CA MET A 180 -2.03 4.34 13.53
C MET A 180 -2.22 2.86 13.91
N LYS A 181 -2.96 2.56 14.98
CA LYS A 181 -3.26 1.16 15.32
C LYS A 181 -4.40 0.61 14.48
N LEU A 182 -4.24 -0.62 14.00
CA LEU A 182 -5.30 -1.34 13.30
C LEU A 182 -6.51 -1.62 14.21
N ASP A 183 -6.26 -2.09 15.43
CA ASP A 183 -7.28 -2.17 16.47
C ASP A 183 -7.75 -0.76 16.86
N GLY A 184 -8.96 -0.39 16.42
CA GLY A 184 -9.55 0.94 16.54
C GLY A 184 -9.61 1.73 15.23
N LEU A 185 -8.92 1.28 14.17
CA LEU A 185 -9.06 1.85 12.83
C LEU A 185 -10.40 1.42 12.24
N LYS A 186 -11.32 2.38 12.16
CA LYS A 186 -12.54 2.22 11.39
C LYS A 186 -12.22 2.48 9.93
N PHE A 187 -11.81 1.45 9.20
CA PHE A 187 -11.39 1.58 7.81
C PHE A 187 -12.36 2.36 6.96
N LYS A 188 -13.67 2.14 7.11
CA LYS A 188 -14.69 2.92 6.38
C LYS A 188 -14.57 4.43 6.61
N GLU A 189 -14.57 4.88 7.87
CA GLU A 189 -14.42 6.30 8.22
C GLU A 189 -13.04 6.85 7.83
N PHE A 190 -12.00 6.04 7.99
CA PHE A 190 -10.64 6.36 7.57
C PHE A 190 -10.56 6.58 6.05
N PHE A 191 -11.18 5.70 5.25
CA PHE A 191 -11.20 5.82 3.80
C PHE A 191 -12.12 6.92 3.31
N GLU A 192 -13.26 7.17 3.95
CA GLU A 192 -14.10 8.34 3.64
C GLU A 192 -13.31 9.64 3.79
N TRP A 193 -12.58 9.81 4.90
CA TRP A 193 -11.68 10.96 5.10
C TRP A 193 -10.54 11.02 4.07
N LEU A 194 -10.01 9.86 3.67
CA LEU A 194 -8.85 9.74 2.80
C LEU A 194 -9.22 9.97 1.33
N CYS A 195 -10.36 9.44 0.88
CA CYS A 195 -10.94 9.69 -0.45
C CYS A 195 -11.38 11.15 -0.60
N GLN A 196 -11.91 11.77 0.46
CA GLN A 196 -12.15 13.22 0.50
C GLN A 196 -10.84 14.00 0.39
N SER A 197 -9.77 13.58 1.07
CA SER A 197 -8.46 14.24 1.00
C SER A 197 -7.81 14.15 -0.39
N VAL A 198 -7.99 13.02 -1.10
CA VAL A 198 -7.53 12.87 -2.49
C VAL A 198 -8.40 13.68 -3.46
N SER A 199 -9.71 13.73 -3.23
CA SER A 199 -10.65 14.57 -4.01
C SER A 199 -10.35 16.07 -3.86
N VAL A 200 -9.96 16.53 -2.67
CA VAL A 200 -9.61 17.94 -2.41
C VAL A 200 -8.28 18.34 -3.07
N VAL A 201 -7.30 17.43 -3.14
CA VAL A 201 -6.05 17.68 -3.89
C VAL A 201 -6.30 17.66 -5.40
N SER A 202 -7.23 16.83 -5.88
CA SER A 202 -7.65 16.80 -7.31
C SER A 202 -8.35 18.09 -7.77
N GLN A 203 -9.06 18.80 -6.90
CA GLN A 203 -9.67 20.10 -7.24
C GLN A 203 -8.69 21.28 -7.16
N SER A 204 -7.45 21.04 -6.72
CA SER A 204 -6.43 22.07 -6.49
C SER A 204 -5.40 22.17 -7.62
N ALA A 205 -5.81 21.96 -8.88
CA ALA A 205 -4.98 22.29 -10.04
C ALA A 205 -5.79 22.86 -11.22
N PRO A 206 -5.93 24.19 -11.29
CA PRO A 206 -5.79 24.94 -12.53
C PRO A 206 -4.37 25.52 -12.58
N GLY A 207 -3.54 25.03 -13.52
CA GLY A 207 -2.19 25.52 -13.78
C GLY A 207 -1.37 24.58 -14.65
#